data_AF-A0A7C9PQP1-F1
#
_entry.id   AF-A0A7C9PQP1-F1
#
_cell.length_a   1.000
_cell.length_b   1.000
_cell.length_c   1.000
_cell.angle_alpha   90.00
_cell.angle_beta   90.00
_cell.angle_gamma   90.00
#
_symmetry.space_group_name_H-M   'P 1'
#
loop_
_entity.id
_entity.type
_entity.pdbx_description
1 polymer ?
#
loop_
_entity_poly.entity_id
_entity_poly.type
_entity_poly.pdbx_seq_one_letter_code
_entity_poly.pdbx_strand_id
1 'polypeptide(L)'
;MQNYSQLLKAFQPLFNLITQGEGGLDAMNQGTMGGRIVGSTLDSQTIIGVKLTSLTLKQLIERQDYEMDTNNPQQNNYGLFAAGKFQFIPGTLKSLVHSSGIDESKLFDENTQDLLCLELIRTSAPAAYSYAQGQSNDLDKAINELASQWASLPTTSGGTAYAGTGNAASHSIDSVKQVLNDVRRNLG
;
A
#
# COMPACT_ATOMS: atom_id res chain seq x y z
N MET A 1 -18.84 -1.62 -18.22
CA MET A 1 -18.00 -1.97 -17.06
C MET A 1 -16.57 -2.06 -17.55
N GLN A 2 -15.67 -1.23 -17.02
CA GLN A 2 -14.25 -1.28 -17.38
C GLN A 2 -13.68 -2.64 -16.95
N ASN A 3 -12.85 -3.25 -17.80
CA ASN A 3 -12.20 -4.51 -17.49
C ASN A 3 -11.15 -4.26 -16.39
N TYR A 4 -11.22 -4.97 -15.25
CA TYR A 4 -10.25 -4.85 -14.15
C TYR A 4 -8.81 -5.03 -14.63
N SER A 5 -8.57 -5.94 -15.59
CA SER A 5 -7.24 -6.13 -16.18
C SER A 5 -6.72 -4.86 -16.86
N GLN A 6 -7.60 -4.11 -17.54
CA GLN A 6 -7.23 -2.85 -18.18
C GLN A 6 -7.00 -1.74 -17.14
N LEU A 7 -7.82 -1.69 -16.09
CA LEU A 7 -7.63 -0.74 -14.99
C LEU A 7 -6.29 -0.95 -14.30
N LEU A 8 -5.96 -2.18 -13.89
CA LEU A 8 -4.68 -2.48 -13.24
C LEU A 8 -3.50 -2.09 -14.13
N LYS A 9 -3.56 -2.46 -15.42
CA LYS A 9 -2.51 -2.08 -16.38
C LYS A 9 -2.35 -0.56 -16.50
N ALA A 10 -3.45 0.19 -16.49
CA ALA A 10 -3.41 1.65 -16.56
C ALA A 10 -2.79 2.28 -15.31
N PHE A 11 -3.06 1.71 -14.12
CA PHE A 11 -2.55 2.17 -12.83
C PHE A 11 -1.11 1.72 -12.53
N GLN A 12 -0.54 0.78 -13.30
CA GLN A 12 0.80 0.24 -13.06
C GLN A 12 1.90 1.30 -12.84
N PRO A 13 1.96 2.43 -13.57
CA PRO A 13 2.97 3.46 -13.32
C PRO A 13 2.92 4.01 -11.90
N LEU A 14 1.71 4.23 -11.37
CA LEU A 14 1.51 4.69 -9.99
C LEU A 14 1.88 3.59 -8.98
N PHE A 15 1.47 2.35 -9.23
CA PHE A 15 1.83 1.22 -8.37
C PHE A 15 3.35 1.02 -8.26
N ASN A 16 4.06 1.15 -9.38
CA ASN A 16 5.51 1.05 -9.41
C ASN A 16 6.17 2.18 -8.63
N LEU A 17 5.68 3.42 -8.74
CA LEU A 17 6.19 4.54 -7.97
C LEU A 17 6.02 4.30 -6.46
N ILE A 18 4.82 3.90 -6.02
CA ILE A 18 4.56 3.59 -4.61
C ILE A 18 5.49 2.47 -4.13
N THR A 19 5.57 1.36 -4.87
CA THR A 19 6.40 0.20 -4.50
C THR A 19 7.88 0.60 -4.34
N GLN A 20 8.42 1.46 -5.21
CA GLN A 20 9.81 1.94 -5.08
C GLN A 20 10.10 2.66 -3.76
N GLY A 21 9.10 3.28 -3.14
CA GLY A 21 9.23 3.96 -1.86
C GLY A 21 8.87 3.09 -0.66
N GLU A 22 7.92 2.17 -0.83
CA GLU A 22 7.32 1.40 0.27
C GLU A 22 7.94 -0.01 0.44
N GLY A 23 8.50 -0.61 -0.60
CA GLY A 23 9.18 -1.91 -0.52
C GLY A 23 8.99 -2.81 -1.72
N GLY A 24 8.47 -4.02 -1.50
CA GLY A 24 8.37 -5.07 -2.50
C GLY A 24 7.37 -6.15 -2.11
N LEU A 25 7.19 -7.16 -2.97
CA LEU A 25 6.16 -8.19 -2.83
C LEU A 25 6.15 -8.90 -1.46
N ASP A 26 7.32 -9.22 -0.95
CA ASP A 26 7.52 -9.87 0.35
C ASP A 26 8.07 -8.92 1.42
N ALA A 27 8.00 -7.60 1.18
CA ALA A 27 8.45 -6.63 2.16
C ALA A 27 7.50 -6.58 3.35
N MET A 28 8.06 -6.45 4.55
CA MET A 28 7.27 -6.33 5.77
C MET A 28 7.96 -5.49 6.84
N ASN A 29 7.19 -5.07 7.83
CA ASN A 29 7.70 -4.67 9.14
C ASN A 29 6.78 -5.17 10.27
N GLN A 30 7.28 -5.14 11.51
CA GLN A 30 6.57 -5.51 12.74
C GLN A 30 6.16 -4.25 13.53
N GLY A 31 5.91 -3.13 12.85
CA GLY A 31 5.49 -1.89 13.48
C GLY A 31 6.64 -1.11 14.09
N THR A 32 6.32 -0.27 15.07
CA THR A 32 7.27 0.67 15.70
C THR A 32 7.46 0.36 17.18
N MET A 33 8.70 0.30 17.64
CA MET A 33 9.07 0.16 19.05
C MET A 33 10.11 1.23 19.40
N GLY A 34 9.89 1.98 20.49
CA GLY A 34 10.83 3.04 20.92
C GLY A 34 11.06 4.13 19.86
N GLY A 35 10.06 4.42 19.03
CA GLY A 35 10.15 5.41 17.94
C GLY A 35 10.93 4.94 16.71
N ARG A 36 11.18 3.64 16.57
CA ARG A 36 11.86 3.05 15.41
C ARG A 36 11.05 1.89 14.84
N ILE A 37 11.00 1.80 13.52
CA ILE A 37 10.44 0.63 12.84
C ILE A 37 11.29 -0.60 13.19
N VAL A 38 10.64 -1.71 13.52
CA VAL A 38 11.27 -2.98 13.88
C VAL A 38 10.83 -4.09 12.95
N GLY A 39 11.65 -5.15 12.84
CA GLY A 39 11.35 -6.30 12.00
C GLY A 39 11.18 -5.96 10.52
N SER A 40 11.83 -4.90 10.02
CA SER A 40 11.72 -4.48 8.62
C SER A 40 12.61 -5.34 7.73
N THR A 41 12.07 -5.85 6.62
CA THR A 41 12.83 -6.60 5.59
C THR A 41 12.15 -6.49 4.23
N LEU A 42 12.90 -6.68 3.15
CA LEU A 42 12.36 -6.87 1.79
C LEU A 42 12.03 -8.34 1.50
N ASP A 43 12.42 -9.24 2.39
CA ASP A 43 12.19 -10.67 2.29
C ASP A 43 11.63 -11.22 3.60
N SER A 44 10.30 -11.31 3.70
CA SER A 44 9.60 -11.81 4.89
C SER A 44 10.07 -13.19 5.36
N GLN A 45 10.63 -14.04 4.47
CA GLN A 45 11.13 -15.34 4.85
C GLN A 45 12.26 -15.24 5.88
N THR A 46 13.02 -14.15 5.87
CA THR A 46 14.14 -13.90 6.79
C THR A 46 13.71 -13.60 8.23
N ILE A 47 12.45 -13.21 8.45
CA ILE A 47 11.93 -12.83 9.78
C ILE A 47 10.83 -13.79 10.23
N ILE A 48 9.83 -14.02 9.39
CA ILE A 48 8.65 -14.83 9.75
C ILE A 48 8.65 -16.23 9.12
N GLY A 49 9.77 -16.62 8.50
CA GLY A 49 9.99 -17.97 7.96
C GLY A 49 9.18 -18.31 6.70
N VAL A 50 8.39 -17.38 6.17
CA VAL A 50 7.53 -17.58 4.99
C VAL A 50 7.57 -16.37 4.07
N LYS A 51 7.38 -16.58 2.77
CA LYS A 51 7.16 -15.52 1.79
C LYS A 51 5.72 -15.01 1.89
N LEU A 52 5.50 -13.69 1.94
CA LEU A 52 4.13 -13.13 1.98
C LEU A 52 3.31 -13.59 0.77
N THR A 53 3.94 -13.63 -0.40
CA THR A 53 3.33 -14.08 -1.66
C THR A 53 2.85 -15.54 -1.65
N SER A 54 3.33 -16.34 -0.68
CA SER A 54 2.87 -17.74 -0.49
C SER A 54 1.71 -17.88 0.49
N LEU A 55 1.34 -16.80 1.19
CA LEU A 55 0.22 -16.79 2.13
C LEU A 55 -1.08 -16.46 1.43
N THR A 56 -2.19 -17.02 1.89
CA THR A 56 -3.51 -16.49 1.55
C THR A 56 -3.76 -15.18 2.29
N LEU A 57 -4.71 -14.37 1.79
CA LEU A 57 -5.17 -13.17 2.50
C LEU A 57 -5.64 -13.51 3.91
N LYS A 58 -6.35 -14.62 4.09
CA LYS A 58 -6.75 -15.12 5.41
C LYS A 58 -5.54 -15.31 6.34
N GLN A 59 -4.52 -16.03 5.90
CA GLN A 59 -3.33 -16.30 6.70
C GLN A 59 -2.53 -15.02 7.01
N LEU A 60 -2.49 -14.08 6.05
CA LEU A 60 -1.85 -12.78 6.24
C LEU A 60 -2.57 -11.97 7.32
N ILE A 61 -3.92 -11.93 7.28
CA ILE A 61 -4.76 -11.27 8.28
C ILE A 61 -4.59 -11.91 9.66
N GLU A 62 -4.54 -13.24 9.76
CA GLU A 62 -4.30 -13.96 11.02
C GLU A 62 -2.94 -13.57 11.65
N ARG A 63 -1.89 -13.42 10.84
CA ARG A 63 -0.57 -12.93 11.30
C ARG A 63 -0.61 -11.47 11.77
N GLN A 64 -1.38 -10.64 11.07
CA GLN A 64 -1.61 -9.26 11.47
C GLN A 64 -2.39 -9.14 12.79
N ASP A 65 -3.35 -10.03 13.01
CA ASP A 65 -4.10 -10.07 14.26
C ASP A 65 -3.27 -10.55 15.45
N TYR A 66 -2.38 -11.52 15.23
CA TYR A 66 -1.45 -11.99 16.25
C TYR A 66 -0.51 -10.89 16.73
N GLU A 67 -0.07 -10.01 15.83
CA GLU A 67 0.77 -8.86 16.18
C GLU A 67 0.02 -7.84 17.06
N MET A 68 -1.30 -7.79 16.94
CA MET A 68 -2.16 -6.90 17.74
C MET A 68 -2.55 -7.52 19.10
N ASP A 69 -2.12 -8.76 19.41
CA ASP A 69 -2.30 -9.37 20.73
C ASP A 69 -1.33 -8.74 21.74
N THR A 70 -1.89 -8.07 22.75
CA THR A 70 -1.12 -7.40 23.82
C THR A 70 -0.24 -8.34 24.64
N ASN A 71 -0.46 -9.66 24.58
CA ASN A 71 0.35 -10.65 25.29
C ASN A 71 1.54 -11.15 24.48
N ASN A 72 1.68 -10.71 23.23
CA ASN A 72 2.67 -11.21 22.29
C ASN A 72 3.80 -10.18 22.05
N PRO A 73 5.09 -10.58 22.03
CA PRO A 73 6.17 -9.67 21.70
C PRO A 73 6.11 -9.22 20.24
N GLN A 74 6.12 -7.91 20.01
CA GLN A 74 6.13 -7.26 18.68
C GLN A 74 7.18 -7.87 17.71
N GLN A 75 8.36 -8.21 18.21
CA GLN A 75 9.40 -8.87 17.41
C GLN A 75 9.38 -10.38 17.62
N ASN A 76 8.57 -11.08 16.85
CA ASN A 76 8.46 -12.54 16.88
C ASN A 76 8.51 -13.15 15.46
N ASN A 77 8.53 -14.48 15.31
CA ASN A 77 8.63 -15.14 13.99
C ASN A 77 7.28 -15.36 13.29
N TYR A 78 6.19 -14.78 13.82
CA TYR A 78 4.84 -14.94 13.30
C TYR A 78 4.19 -13.60 12.93
N GLY A 79 4.25 -12.63 13.83
CA GLY A 79 3.61 -11.33 13.78
C GLY A 79 4.12 -10.43 12.66
N LEU A 80 3.19 -9.69 12.10
CA LEU A 80 3.32 -8.88 10.89
C LEU A 80 2.48 -7.63 11.09
N PHE A 81 3.05 -6.44 10.88
CA PHE A 81 2.26 -5.21 10.94
C PHE A 81 1.93 -4.71 9.54
N ALA A 82 2.92 -4.25 8.78
CA ALA A 82 2.72 -3.80 7.41
C ALA A 82 3.28 -4.81 6.40
N ALA A 83 2.58 -5.00 5.28
CA ALA A 83 2.84 -6.11 4.36
C ALA A 83 2.81 -5.70 2.88
N GLY A 84 3.76 -6.22 2.11
CA GLY A 84 3.80 -6.19 0.64
C GLY A 84 4.21 -4.85 0.02
N LYS A 85 4.01 -4.77 -1.30
CA LYS A 85 4.34 -3.64 -2.20
C LYS A 85 3.81 -2.30 -1.69
N PHE A 86 2.68 -2.34 -1.00
CA PHE A 86 1.92 -1.16 -0.58
C PHE A 86 1.79 -1.04 0.95
N GLN A 87 2.55 -1.85 1.70
CA GLN A 87 2.63 -1.82 3.16
C GLN A 87 1.24 -1.82 3.86
N PHE A 88 0.35 -2.73 3.45
CA PHE A 88 -1.00 -2.80 4.02
C PHE A 88 -0.94 -3.12 5.51
N ILE A 89 -1.54 -2.27 6.34
CA ILE A 89 -1.66 -2.45 7.79
C ILE A 89 -2.95 -3.22 8.15
N PRO A 90 -3.08 -3.77 9.38
CA PRO A 90 -4.13 -4.74 9.73
C PRO A 90 -5.56 -4.25 9.46
N GLY A 91 -5.90 -3.04 9.93
CA GLY A 91 -7.24 -2.48 9.77
C GLY A 91 -7.58 -2.19 8.31
N THR A 92 -6.61 -1.69 7.54
CA THR A 92 -6.77 -1.38 6.12
C THR A 92 -7.00 -2.65 5.30
N LEU A 93 -6.15 -3.67 5.47
CA LEU A 93 -6.27 -4.92 4.70
C LEU A 93 -7.63 -5.58 4.94
N LYS A 94 -8.03 -5.73 6.20
CA LYS A 94 -9.35 -6.29 6.57
C LYS A 94 -10.50 -5.53 5.92
N SER A 95 -10.45 -4.20 5.96
CA SER A 95 -11.49 -3.35 5.37
C SER A 95 -11.55 -3.50 3.85
N LEU A 96 -10.39 -3.56 3.18
CA LEU A 96 -10.33 -3.75 1.73
C LEU A 96 -10.87 -5.12 1.32
N VAL A 97 -10.42 -6.20 1.96
CA VAL A 97 -10.88 -7.57 1.67
C VAL A 97 -12.40 -7.67 1.86
N HIS A 98 -12.91 -7.17 2.99
CA HIS A 98 -14.35 -7.20 3.28
C HIS A 98 -15.18 -6.37 2.29
N SER A 99 -14.75 -5.14 2.00
CA SER A 99 -15.52 -4.20 1.18
C SER A 99 -15.47 -4.51 -0.32
N SER A 100 -14.38 -5.10 -0.81
CA SER A 100 -14.20 -5.47 -2.22
C SER A 100 -14.77 -6.84 -2.58
N GLY A 101 -15.04 -7.70 -1.58
CA GLY A 101 -15.45 -9.08 -1.80
C GLY A 101 -14.35 -9.96 -2.41
N ILE A 102 -13.07 -9.55 -2.31
CA ILE A 102 -11.94 -10.40 -2.71
C ILE A 102 -11.93 -11.63 -1.80
N ASP A 103 -11.90 -12.81 -2.44
CA ASP A 103 -11.87 -14.10 -1.74
C ASP A 103 -10.59 -14.21 -0.88
N GLU A 104 -10.79 -14.38 0.44
CA GLU A 104 -9.72 -14.54 1.43
C GLU A 104 -8.82 -15.77 1.20
N SER A 105 -9.27 -16.73 0.38
CA SER A 105 -8.47 -17.89 -0.02
C SER A 105 -7.43 -17.57 -1.10
N LYS A 106 -7.50 -16.40 -1.75
CA LYS A 106 -6.48 -15.97 -2.73
C LYS A 106 -5.14 -15.76 -2.07
N LEU A 107 -4.09 -16.13 -2.79
CA LEU A 107 -2.71 -15.82 -2.42
C LEU A 107 -2.49 -14.31 -2.45
N PHE A 108 -1.67 -13.80 -1.54
CA PHE A 108 -1.23 -12.42 -1.50
C PHE A 108 -0.12 -12.15 -2.53
N ASP A 109 -0.35 -12.62 -3.76
CA ASP A 109 0.53 -12.46 -4.90
C ASP A 109 0.47 -11.03 -5.48
N GLU A 110 1.28 -10.76 -6.51
CA GLU A 110 1.35 -9.43 -7.12
C GLU A 110 -0.01 -8.92 -7.60
N ASN A 111 -0.79 -9.77 -8.28
CA ASN A 111 -2.09 -9.38 -8.81
C ASN A 111 -3.07 -9.02 -7.69
N THR A 112 -3.05 -9.78 -6.60
CA THR A 112 -3.91 -9.52 -5.44
C THR A 112 -3.50 -8.25 -4.71
N GLN A 113 -2.20 -8.00 -4.58
CA GLN A 113 -1.70 -6.74 -4.02
C GLN A 113 -2.11 -5.53 -4.87
N ASP A 114 -1.98 -5.62 -6.20
CA ASP A 114 -2.35 -4.53 -7.11
C ASP A 114 -3.88 -4.28 -7.11
N LEU A 115 -4.70 -5.34 -7.02
CA LEU A 115 -6.14 -5.22 -6.82
C LEU A 115 -6.49 -4.51 -5.52
N LEU A 116 -5.88 -4.91 -4.40
CA LEU A 116 -6.09 -4.26 -3.10
C LEU A 116 -5.65 -2.79 -3.12
N CYS A 117 -4.56 -2.47 -3.80
CA CYS A 117 -4.09 -1.09 -3.94
C CYS A 117 -5.06 -0.24 -4.77
N LEU A 118 -5.59 -0.78 -5.87
CA LEU A 118 -6.62 -0.10 -6.66
C LEU A 118 -7.86 0.21 -5.80
N GLU A 119 -8.32 -0.75 -4.99
CA GLU A 119 -9.43 -0.55 -4.07
C GLU A 119 -9.11 0.46 -2.96
N LEU A 120 -7.88 0.48 -2.46
CA LEU A 120 -7.42 1.47 -1.49
C LEU A 120 -7.46 2.88 -2.08
N ILE A 121 -6.95 3.06 -3.31
CA ILE A 121 -7.02 4.36 -4.01
C ILE A 121 -8.49 4.76 -4.21
N ARG A 122 -9.34 3.84 -4.67
CA ARG A 122 -10.76 4.12 -4.95
C ARG A 122 -11.53 4.56 -3.70
N THR A 123 -11.20 4.00 -2.54
CA THR A 123 -11.95 4.22 -1.29
C THR A 123 -11.35 5.31 -0.40
N SER A 124 -10.02 5.40 -0.34
CA SER A 124 -9.28 6.26 0.60
C SER A 124 -8.55 7.43 -0.07
N ALA A 125 -8.43 7.42 -1.41
CA ALA A 125 -7.93 8.55 -2.20
C ALA A 125 -8.86 8.85 -3.39
N PRO A 126 -10.17 9.10 -3.16
CA PRO A 126 -11.16 9.25 -4.22
C PRO A 126 -10.89 10.41 -5.18
N ALA A 127 -10.27 11.52 -4.75
CA ALA A 127 -9.87 12.59 -5.64
C ALA A 127 -8.72 12.16 -6.55
N ALA A 128 -7.78 11.34 -6.05
CA ALA A 128 -6.75 10.76 -6.90
C ALA A 128 -7.35 9.82 -7.96
N TYR A 129 -8.31 8.99 -7.55
CA TYR A 129 -9.04 8.13 -8.48
C TYR A 129 -9.82 8.94 -9.53
N SER A 130 -10.58 9.96 -9.12
CA SER A 130 -11.34 10.83 -10.02
C SER A 130 -10.42 11.63 -10.95
N TYR A 131 -9.25 12.09 -10.49
CA TYR A 131 -8.26 12.73 -11.35
C TYR A 131 -7.75 11.75 -12.41
N ALA A 132 -7.37 10.53 -12.01
CA ALA A 132 -6.92 9.49 -12.93
C ALA A 132 -7.99 9.16 -13.98
N GLN A 133 -9.27 9.13 -13.60
CA GLN A 133 -10.36 8.88 -14.55
C GLN A 133 -10.77 10.11 -15.40
N GLY A 134 -10.09 11.24 -15.26
CA GLY A 134 -10.43 12.49 -15.95
C GLY A 134 -11.74 13.13 -15.51
N GLN A 135 -12.30 12.70 -14.39
CA GLN A 135 -13.52 13.25 -13.77
C GLN A 135 -13.22 14.48 -12.91
N SER A 136 -11.96 14.72 -12.58
CA SER A 136 -11.47 15.90 -11.88
C SER A 136 -10.22 16.45 -12.54
N ASN A 137 -10.00 17.76 -12.38
CA ASN A 137 -8.76 18.44 -12.77
C ASN A 137 -7.99 18.97 -11.55
N ASP A 138 -8.41 18.63 -10.33
CA ASP A 138 -7.75 19.03 -9.09
C ASP A 138 -6.58 18.08 -8.78
N LEU A 139 -5.44 18.37 -9.41
CA LEU A 139 -4.21 17.58 -9.28
C LEU A 139 -3.60 17.70 -7.86
N ASP A 140 -3.67 18.86 -7.24
CA ASP A 140 -3.08 19.07 -5.91
C ASP A 140 -3.82 18.26 -4.84
N LYS A 141 -5.15 18.23 -4.91
CA LYS A 141 -5.95 17.36 -4.04
C LYS A 141 -5.63 15.88 -4.26
N ALA A 142 -5.50 15.45 -5.53
CA ALA A 142 -5.11 14.08 -5.87
C ALA A 142 -3.75 13.70 -5.25
N ILE A 143 -2.74 14.57 -5.36
CA ILE A 143 -1.41 14.33 -4.79
C ILE A 143 -1.48 14.23 -3.26
N ASN A 144 -2.16 15.19 -2.61
CA ASN A 144 -2.25 15.20 -1.15
C ASN A 144 -3.01 13.99 -0.59
N GLU A 145 -4.06 13.53 -1.29
CA GLU A 145 -4.75 12.29 -0.89
C GLU A 145 -3.84 11.07 -1.03
N LEU A 146 -3.08 10.92 -2.12
CA LEU A 146 -2.09 9.84 -2.22
C LEU A 146 -1.03 9.94 -1.10
N ALA A 147 -0.50 11.14 -0.83
CA ALA A 147 0.48 11.36 0.23
C ALA A 147 -0.06 11.05 1.63
N SER A 148 -1.38 11.12 1.83
CA SER A 148 -2.03 10.74 3.09
C SER A 148 -2.15 9.22 3.31
N GLN A 149 -1.81 8.42 2.29
CA GLN A 149 -1.86 6.95 2.34
C GLN A 149 -0.46 6.32 2.38
N TRP A 150 0.52 6.95 1.72
CA TRP A 150 1.89 6.41 1.60
C TRP A 150 2.92 7.44 2.00
N ALA A 151 3.74 7.10 2.98
CA ALA A 151 4.69 8.02 3.58
C ALA A 151 5.81 8.43 2.62
N SER A 152 6.15 7.58 1.65
CA SER A 152 7.15 7.86 0.62
C SER A 152 6.72 8.96 -0.37
N LEU A 153 5.42 9.21 -0.50
CA LEU A 153 4.89 10.21 -1.42
C LEU A 153 4.88 11.61 -0.79
N PRO A 154 5.29 12.65 -1.53
CA PRO A 154 5.28 14.01 -1.03
C PRO A 154 3.89 14.65 -1.11
N THR A 155 3.61 15.53 -0.16
CA THR A 155 2.52 16.51 -0.25
C THR A 155 2.87 17.60 -1.26
N THR A 156 1.87 18.36 -1.71
CA THR A 156 2.04 19.56 -2.56
C THR A 156 2.83 20.68 -1.89
N SER A 157 2.85 20.74 -0.54
CA SER A 157 3.71 21.63 0.23
C SER A 157 5.16 21.13 0.39
N GLY A 158 5.47 19.94 -0.12
CA GLY A 158 6.75 19.27 0.06
C GLY A 158 6.77 18.38 1.32
N GLY A 159 7.68 17.39 1.32
CA GLY A 159 7.80 16.43 2.43
C GLY A 159 6.61 15.48 2.55
N THR A 160 6.68 14.56 3.52
CA THR A 160 5.64 13.54 3.76
C THR A 160 4.48 14.08 4.58
N ALA A 161 3.28 13.51 4.42
CA ALA A 161 2.14 13.78 5.31
C ALA A 161 2.37 13.28 6.75
N TYR A 162 3.37 12.43 6.96
CA TYR A 162 3.69 11.79 8.25
C TYR A 162 4.91 12.45 8.93
N ALA A 163 5.09 13.76 8.75
CA ALA A 163 6.21 14.47 9.34
C ALA A 163 6.20 14.33 10.87
N GLY A 164 7.38 14.08 11.46
CA GLY A 164 7.53 13.90 12.90
C GLY A 164 7.32 12.47 13.41
N THR A 165 6.94 11.51 12.56
CA THR A 165 6.81 10.09 12.94
C THR A 165 8.02 9.23 12.58
N GLY A 166 9.15 9.87 12.21
CA GLY A 166 10.32 9.18 11.66
C GLY A 166 10.22 8.86 10.16
N ASN A 167 9.10 9.18 9.53
CA ASN A 167 8.87 9.02 8.10
C ASN A 167 9.37 10.24 7.30
N ALA A 168 9.73 10.00 6.04
CA ALA A 168 10.12 11.03 5.08
C ALA A 168 9.65 10.66 3.67
N ALA A 169 9.34 11.67 2.86
CA ALA A 169 9.04 11.44 1.45
C ALA A 169 10.35 11.11 0.71
N SER A 170 10.33 10.06 -0.11
CA SER A 170 11.45 9.66 -0.96
C SER A 170 11.22 9.99 -2.43
N HIS A 171 10.00 10.35 -2.81
CA HIS A 171 9.60 10.76 -4.15
C HIS A 171 9.47 12.27 -4.29
N SER A 172 9.55 12.77 -5.53
CA SER A 172 9.31 14.19 -5.84
C SER A 172 7.85 14.43 -6.21
N ILE A 173 7.39 15.67 -6.03
CA ILE A 173 6.03 16.06 -6.45
C ILE A 173 5.86 15.82 -7.95
N ASP A 174 6.91 16.09 -8.74
CA ASP A 174 6.89 15.92 -10.20
C ASP A 174 6.77 14.46 -10.62
N SER A 175 7.37 13.51 -9.89
CA SER A 175 7.18 12.09 -10.21
C SER A 175 5.73 11.64 -9.95
N VAL A 176 5.10 12.11 -8.87
CA VAL A 176 3.68 11.83 -8.58
C VAL A 176 2.78 12.44 -9.65
N LYS A 177 3.01 13.70 -10.03
CA LYS A 177 2.29 14.38 -11.11
C LYS A 177 2.40 13.61 -12.43
N GLN A 178 3.62 13.18 -12.77
CA GLN A 178 3.88 12.45 -13.99
C GLN A 178 3.09 11.13 -14.03
N VAL A 179 3.18 10.30 -12.97
CA VAL A 179 2.48 9.01 -12.98
C VAL A 179 0.96 9.16 -12.96
N LEU A 180 0.40 10.16 -12.26
CA LEU A 180 -1.05 10.43 -12.31
C LEU A 180 -1.50 10.81 -13.73
N ASN A 181 -0.71 11.59 -14.45
CA ASN A 181 -0.98 11.93 -15.85
C ASN A 181 -0.80 10.71 -16.78
N ASP A 182 0.15 9.83 -16.50
CA ASP A 182 0.33 8.57 -17.23
C ASP A 182 -0.89 7.66 -17.06
N VAL A 183 -1.36 7.47 -15.82
CA VAL A 183 -2.58 6.69 -15.52
C VAL A 183 -3.77 7.28 -16.28
N ARG A 184 -3.96 8.60 -16.23
CA ARG A 184 -5.05 9.27 -16.94
C ARG A 184 -5.01 9.04 -18.45
N ARG A 185 -3.85 9.19 -19.08
CA ARG A 185 -3.67 8.91 -20.52
C ARG A 185 -3.93 7.44 -20.87
N ASN A 186 -3.56 6.52 -19.99
CA ASN A 186 -3.77 5.09 -20.20
C ASN A 186 -5.25 4.68 -20.11
N LEU A 187 -6.08 5.49 -19.43
CA LEU A 187 -7.52 5.24 -19.28
C LEU A 187 -8.37 5.82 -20.42
N GLY A 188 -7.88 6.85 -21.12
CA GLY A 188 -8.57 7.51 -22.24
C GLY A 188 -9.09 8.88 -21.87
#